data_AF-A0A9E4FZZ9-F1
#
_entry.id   AF-A0A9E4FZZ9-F1
#
_cell.length_a   1.000
_cell.length_b   1.000
_cell.length_c   1.000
_cell.angle_alpha   90.00
_cell.angle_beta   90.00
_cell.angle_gamma   90.00
#
_symmetry.space_group_name_H-M   'P 1'
#
loop_
_entity.id
_entity.type
_entity.pdbx_description
1 polymer ?
#
loop_
_entity_poly.entity_id
_entity_poly.type
_entity_poly.pdbx_seq_one_letter_code
_entity_poly.pdbx_strand_id
1 'polypeptide(L)'
;MFRNIVKKVFGDPMEKALSGYQETVDRINALEPAMQRLGDEQMKARTAEFKTQLQNGADFDHVLVEAFALVREASVRTIGLRHYDVQLIGGIVLHEGRIAEMKTGEGKTLVATLPLYLNALVGQGAHLVTPNDYLSKHGLQFMGPIYHLLGLSAAVIQNTGGQPDSGSFLFDPSFISDDARYQNLRPISRREAYLADILYGTNNEFGFDYLRDNMVLTHDRLVQRELRFAIVDEVDNILIDEARTPLIISGPSDEPSDFYRRFASIVKRLKISSEDSVEAEEPNGDYVLDIKDRIVYLTERGVEKVEGALGVAQLYHPDNAEMLPYLDNCLRAQTLFEKDKEYIVQNGEVVIVDDFTGRLMPGRRFSEGLHQAIEAKEGVQIRRENITMATITFQNFFRMYDKLAGMTGTALTEAEEFEKTYELEVVPIPTHRQVIR
;
A
#
# COMPACT_ATOMS: atom_id res chain seq x y z
N MET A 1 0.48 -14.68 -41.08
CA MET A 1 0.46 -14.03 -42.41
C MET A 1 -0.32 -12.71 -42.42
N PHE A 2 -1.57 -12.67 -41.92
CA PHE A 2 -2.39 -11.44 -41.93
C PHE A 2 -1.77 -10.25 -41.18
N ARG A 3 -1.19 -10.48 -39.99
CA ARG A 3 -0.53 -9.46 -39.15
C ARG A 3 0.68 -8.78 -39.83
N ASN A 4 1.41 -9.51 -40.68
CA ASN A 4 2.57 -8.98 -41.41
C ASN A 4 2.19 -8.18 -42.66
N ILE A 5 1.03 -8.47 -43.27
CA ILE A 5 0.49 -7.70 -44.40
C ILE A 5 -0.09 -6.38 -43.91
N VAL A 6 -0.81 -6.40 -42.77
CA VAL A 6 -1.33 -5.17 -42.13
C VAL A 6 -0.20 -4.22 -41.72
N LYS A 7 0.89 -4.73 -41.10
CA LYS A 7 2.10 -3.92 -40.80
C LYS A 7 2.77 -3.32 -42.05
N LYS A 8 2.82 -4.04 -43.16
CA LYS A 8 3.42 -3.55 -44.42
C LYS A 8 2.59 -2.49 -45.13
N VAL A 9 1.27 -2.47 -44.93
CA VAL A 9 0.33 -1.57 -45.62
C VAL A 9 0.00 -0.34 -44.78
N PHE A 10 -0.06 -0.46 -43.45
CA PHE A 10 -0.43 0.63 -42.54
C PHE A 10 0.71 1.13 -41.63
N GLY A 11 1.91 0.55 -41.73
CA GLY A 11 3.03 0.78 -40.81
C GLY A 11 2.87 -0.02 -39.51
N ASP A 12 3.94 -0.13 -38.72
CA ASP A 12 3.83 -0.63 -37.35
C ASP A 12 3.20 0.49 -36.49
N PRO A 13 2.01 0.28 -35.86
CA PRO A 13 1.40 1.28 -35.00
C PRO A 13 2.35 1.81 -33.92
N MET A 14 3.27 0.95 -33.44
CA MET A 14 4.29 1.30 -32.48
C MET A 14 5.35 2.23 -33.07
N GLU A 15 5.83 1.97 -34.30
CA GLU A 15 6.78 2.87 -34.98
C GLU A 15 6.15 4.24 -35.25
N LYS A 16 4.85 4.26 -35.59
CA LYS A 16 4.12 5.51 -35.79
C LYS A 16 3.93 6.29 -34.49
N ALA A 17 3.65 5.62 -33.37
CA ALA A 17 3.60 6.27 -32.05
C ALA A 17 4.97 6.84 -31.67
N LEU A 18 6.04 6.06 -31.84
CA LEU A 18 7.42 6.48 -31.58
C LEU A 18 7.86 7.66 -32.46
N SER A 19 7.39 7.76 -33.71
CA SER A 19 7.73 8.90 -34.57
C SER A 19 7.21 10.25 -34.04
N GLY A 20 6.05 10.25 -33.36
CA GLY A 20 5.52 11.47 -32.74
C GLY A 20 6.34 11.91 -31.54
N TYR A 21 6.83 10.96 -30.74
CA TYR A 21 7.75 11.27 -29.65
C TYR A 21 9.09 11.80 -30.17
N GLN A 22 9.61 11.25 -31.28
CA GLN A 22 10.86 11.71 -31.85
C GLN A 22 10.81 13.18 -32.30
N GLU A 23 9.70 13.64 -32.90
CA GLU A 23 9.53 15.05 -33.26
C GLU A 23 9.61 15.97 -32.02
N THR A 24 9.00 15.55 -30.92
CA THR A 24 9.07 16.28 -29.65
C THR A 24 10.49 16.28 -29.09
N VAL A 25 11.19 15.15 -29.16
CA VAL A 25 12.60 15.02 -28.76
C VAL A 25 13.50 15.96 -29.57
N ASP A 26 13.29 16.06 -30.88
CA ASP A 26 14.08 16.94 -31.74
C ASP A 26 13.89 18.42 -31.36
N ARG A 27 12.66 18.81 -30.98
CA ARG A 27 12.38 20.15 -30.43
C ARG A 27 13.08 20.38 -29.08
N ILE A 28 13.10 19.38 -28.20
CA ILE A 28 13.83 19.44 -26.92
C ILE A 28 15.34 19.60 -27.18
N ASN A 29 15.88 18.80 -28.11
CA ASN A 29 17.29 18.85 -28.52
C ASN A 29 17.67 20.23 -29.09
N ALA A 30 16.80 20.85 -29.88
CA ALA A 30 17.03 22.18 -30.46
C ALA A 30 17.16 23.30 -29.41
N LEU A 31 16.60 23.13 -28.20
CA LEU A 31 16.70 24.10 -27.11
C LEU A 31 17.98 23.98 -26.28
N GLU A 32 18.74 22.89 -26.41
CA GLU A 32 19.94 22.64 -25.60
C GLU A 32 20.96 23.81 -25.63
N PRO A 33 21.31 24.41 -26.79
CA PRO A 33 22.24 25.55 -26.81
C PRO A 33 21.71 26.79 -26.10
N ALA A 34 20.39 26.95 -26.00
CA ALA A 34 19.77 28.05 -25.27
C ALA A 34 19.82 27.78 -23.75
N MET A 35 19.52 26.55 -23.32
CA MET A 35 19.55 26.15 -21.91
C MET A 35 20.97 26.25 -21.32
N GLN A 36 21.99 25.84 -22.08
CA GLN A 36 23.40 25.95 -21.68
C GLN A 36 23.86 27.38 -21.39
N ARG A 37 23.22 28.39 -21.98
CA ARG A 37 23.56 29.81 -21.77
C ARG A 37 22.89 30.41 -20.53
N LEU A 38 21.91 29.74 -19.94
CA LEU A 38 21.23 30.22 -18.75
C LEU A 38 22.16 30.10 -17.53
N GLY A 39 22.22 31.12 -16.68
CA GLY A 39 22.77 30.98 -15.33
C GLY A 39 21.78 30.28 -14.40
N ASP A 40 22.27 29.78 -13.26
CA ASP A 40 21.46 29.00 -12.30
C ASP A 40 20.22 29.77 -11.81
N GLU A 41 20.35 31.07 -11.52
CA GLU A 41 19.22 31.91 -11.13
C GLU A 41 18.21 32.12 -12.27
N GLN A 42 18.68 32.13 -13.53
CA GLN A 42 17.77 32.19 -14.68
C GLN A 42 17.02 30.86 -14.86
N MET A 43 17.67 29.71 -14.59
CA MET A 43 17.00 28.42 -14.61
C MET A 43 15.88 28.33 -13.57
N LYS A 44 16.12 28.83 -12.34
CA LYS A 44 15.06 28.95 -11.33
C LYS A 44 13.93 29.88 -11.77
N ALA A 45 14.26 31.01 -12.40
CA ALA A 45 13.26 31.94 -12.91
C ALA A 45 12.35 31.29 -13.98
N ARG A 46 12.90 30.42 -14.84
CA ARG A 46 12.11 29.64 -15.81
C ARG A 46 11.09 28.74 -15.14
N THR A 47 11.43 28.10 -14.02
CA THR A 47 10.45 27.33 -13.22
C THR A 47 9.29 28.22 -12.80
N ALA A 48 9.54 29.43 -12.30
CA ALA A 48 8.48 30.36 -11.89
C ALA A 48 7.59 30.82 -13.07
N GLU A 49 8.19 31.05 -14.23
CA GLU A 49 7.46 31.36 -15.48
C GLU A 49 6.53 30.20 -15.86
N PHE A 50 7.02 28.95 -15.84
CA PHE A 50 6.21 27.78 -16.16
C PHE A 50 5.06 27.56 -15.17
N LYS A 51 5.31 27.72 -13.86
CA LYS A 51 4.24 27.67 -12.83
C LYS A 51 3.15 28.70 -13.14
N THR A 52 3.53 29.93 -13.50
CA THR A 52 2.60 31.00 -13.86
C THR A 52 1.80 30.68 -15.12
N GLN A 53 2.44 30.13 -16.15
CA GLN A 53 1.76 29.73 -17.40
C GLN A 53 0.70 28.66 -17.14
N LEU A 54 1.02 27.61 -16.39
CA LEU A 54 0.10 26.52 -16.05
C LEU A 54 -1.06 27.01 -15.17
N GLN A 55 -0.79 27.88 -14.19
CA GLN A 55 -1.84 28.51 -13.37
C GLN A 55 -2.80 29.38 -14.19
N ASN A 56 -2.31 29.98 -15.29
CA ASN A 56 -3.13 30.74 -16.23
C ASN A 56 -3.84 29.87 -17.28
N GLY A 57 -3.79 28.53 -17.15
CA GLY A 57 -4.51 27.59 -18.02
C GLY A 57 -3.75 27.19 -19.28
N ALA A 58 -2.43 27.39 -19.34
CA ALA A 58 -1.64 26.80 -20.42
C ALA A 58 -1.66 25.27 -20.33
N ASP A 59 -1.65 24.62 -21.50
CA ASP A 59 -1.53 23.17 -21.59
C ASP A 59 -0.12 22.71 -21.15
N PHE A 60 -0.06 21.57 -20.46
CA PHE A 60 1.19 20.91 -20.11
C PHE A 60 2.04 20.60 -21.35
N ASP A 61 1.40 20.25 -22.47
CA ASP A 61 2.09 19.96 -23.73
C ASP A 61 2.83 21.18 -24.30
N HIS A 62 2.35 22.39 -24.01
CA HIS A 62 3.03 23.63 -24.40
C HIS A 62 4.31 23.86 -23.59
N VAL A 63 4.32 23.46 -22.32
CA VAL A 63 5.44 23.67 -21.39
C VAL A 63 6.44 22.51 -21.46
N LEU A 64 6.00 21.31 -21.85
CA LEU A 64 6.77 20.06 -21.82
C LEU A 64 8.14 20.19 -22.48
N VAL A 65 8.20 20.74 -23.69
CA VAL A 65 9.46 20.81 -24.47
C VAL A 65 10.52 21.64 -23.76
N GLU A 66 10.14 22.81 -23.24
CA GLU A 66 11.05 23.70 -22.54
C GLU A 66 11.42 23.16 -21.15
N ALA A 67 10.44 22.59 -20.43
CA ALA A 67 10.64 21.97 -19.13
C ALA A 67 11.62 20.79 -19.22
N PHE A 68 11.47 19.91 -20.21
CA PHE A 68 12.36 18.74 -20.37
C PHE A 68 13.78 19.17 -20.77
N ALA A 69 13.91 20.19 -21.62
CA ALA A 69 15.21 20.77 -21.96
C ALA A 69 15.90 21.36 -20.72
N LEU A 70 15.14 22.06 -19.86
CA LEU A 70 15.64 22.67 -18.64
C LEU A 70 16.08 21.60 -17.60
N VAL A 71 15.29 20.53 -17.43
CA VAL A 71 15.63 19.41 -16.55
C VAL A 71 16.88 18.67 -17.03
N ARG A 72 17.00 18.44 -18.34
CA ARG A 72 18.22 17.85 -18.90
C ARG A 72 19.45 18.70 -18.59
N GLU A 73 19.38 20.00 -18.80
CA GLU A 73 20.49 20.91 -18.50
C GLU A 73 20.83 20.90 -17.00
N ALA A 74 19.82 20.90 -16.13
CA ALA A 74 20.04 20.80 -14.68
C ALA A 74 20.75 19.49 -14.32
N SER A 75 20.33 18.37 -14.88
CA SER A 75 21.00 17.07 -14.70
C SER A 75 22.46 17.08 -15.12
N VAL A 76 22.78 17.69 -16.27
CA VAL A 76 24.18 17.83 -16.74
C VAL A 76 25.01 18.63 -15.72
N ARG A 77 24.48 19.75 -15.22
CA ARG A 77 25.20 20.61 -14.27
C ARG A 77 25.40 19.99 -12.90
N THR A 78 24.39 19.30 -12.39
CA THR A 78 24.38 18.88 -10.98
C THR A 78 24.95 17.48 -10.78
N ILE A 79 24.68 16.57 -11.73
CA ILE A 79 25.08 15.15 -11.61
C ILE A 79 25.89 14.65 -12.80
N GLY A 80 26.17 15.49 -13.79
CA GLY A 80 27.02 15.15 -14.95
C GLY A 80 26.36 14.21 -15.96
N LEU A 81 25.05 13.99 -15.88
CA LEU A 81 24.32 13.08 -16.75
C LEU A 81 23.44 13.85 -17.72
N ARG A 82 23.64 13.64 -19.03
CA ARG A 82 22.77 14.14 -20.08
C ARG A 82 21.75 13.07 -20.46
N HIS A 83 20.45 13.37 -20.42
CA HIS A 83 19.43 12.45 -20.88
C HIS A 83 19.63 12.06 -22.35
N TYR A 84 19.61 10.76 -22.64
CA TYR A 84 19.53 10.23 -24.00
C TYR A 84 18.14 10.47 -24.61
N ASP A 85 18.03 10.36 -25.93
CA ASP A 85 16.77 10.59 -26.63
C ASP A 85 15.69 9.57 -26.21
N VAL A 86 16.07 8.29 -26.06
CA VAL A 86 15.16 7.25 -25.55
C VAL A 86 14.69 7.52 -24.12
N GLN A 87 15.50 8.22 -23.31
CA GLN A 87 15.11 8.64 -21.96
C GLN A 87 14.11 9.79 -21.99
N LEU A 88 14.24 10.71 -22.95
CA LEU A 88 13.21 11.73 -23.17
C LEU A 88 11.88 11.11 -23.61
N ILE A 89 11.92 10.14 -24.54
CA ILE A 89 10.72 9.39 -24.97
C ILE A 89 10.05 8.74 -23.76
N GLY A 90 10.82 8.02 -22.93
CA GLY A 90 10.31 7.42 -21.70
C GLY A 90 9.67 8.46 -20.76
N GLY A 91 10.27 9.65 -20.64
CA GLY A 91 9.71 10.74 -19.85
C GLY A 91 8.37 11.26 -20.38
N ILE A 92 8.22 11.34 -21.71
CA ILE A 92 6.96 11.76 -22.35
C ILE A 92 5.88 10.70 -22.09
N VAL A 93 6.20 9.42 -22.31
CA VAL A 93 5.27 8.29 -22.05
C VAL A 93 4.80 8.29 -20.59
N LEU A 94 5.69 8.52 -19.63
CA LEU A 94 5.32 8.64 -18.22
C LEU A 94 4.42 9.85 -17.95
N HIS A 95 4.65 10.99 -18.61
CA HIS A 95 3.81 12.17 -18.48
C HIS A 95 2.38 11.92 -19.00
N GLU A 96 2.22 11.10 -20.04
CA GLU A 96 0.93 10.71 -20.63
C GLU A 96 0.11 9.74 -19.76
N GLY A 97 0.62 9.29 -18.62
CA GLY A 97 -0.07 8.33 -17.76
C GLY A 97 -0.01 6.90 -18.30
N ARG A 98 1.15 6.51 -18.86
CA ARG A 98 1.39 5.19 -19.45
C ARG A 98 2.55 4.47 -18.78
N ILE A 99 2.74 3.21 -19.11
CA ILE A 99 3.87 2.41 -18.66
C ILE A 99 5.00 2.48 -19.68
N ALA A 100 6.16 3.02 -19.29
CA ALA A 100 7.37 2.99 -20.09
C ALA A 100 8.16 1.70 -19.82
N GLU A 101 8.15 0.74 -20.75
CA GLU A 101 9.02 -0.43 -20.64
C GLU A 101 10.45 -0.06 -21.12
N MET A 102 11.36 0.07 -20.16
CA MET A 102 12.78 0.39 -20.38
C MET A 102 13.66 -0.68 -19.76
N LYS A 103 14.57 -1.27 -20.55
CA LYS A 103 15.46 -2.32 -20.05
C LYS A 103 16.32 -1.84 -18.88
N THR A 104 16.67 -2.77 -17.99
CA THR A 104 17.53 -2.47 -16.83
C THR A 104 18.85 -1.85 -17.29
N GLY A 105 19.23 -0.74 -16.65
CA GLY A 105 20.43 0.02 -17.02
C GLY A 105 20.17 1.18 -18.00
N GLU A 106 18.97 1.32 -18.57
CA GLU A 106 18.62 2.47 -19.43
C GLU A 106 18.36 3.77 -18.64
N GLY A 107 18.49 3.75 -17.30
CA GLY A 107 18.46 4.95 -16.46
C GLY A 107 17.07 5.44 -16.02
N LYS A 108 16.13 4.52 -15.73
CA LYS A 108 14.75 4.79 -15.27
C LYS A 108 14.65 5.90 -14.21
N THR A 109 15.52 5.88 -13.19
CA THR A 109 15.55 6.90 -12.13
C THR A 109 15.80 8.32 -12.67
N LEU A 110 16.68 8.46 -13.66
CA LEU A 110 16.95 9.73 -14.33
C LEU A 110 15.78 10.14 -15.23
N VAL A 111 15.14 9.17 -15.91
CA VAL A 111 13.94 9.42 -16.73
C VAL A 111 12.82 10.05 -15.93
N ALA A 112 12.53 9.51 -14.74
CA ALA A 112 11.43 9.98 -13.90
C ALA A 112 11.56 11.47 -13.50
N THR A 113 12.78 12.03 -13.48
CA THR A 113 12.97 13.46 -13.15
C THR A 113 12.22 14.41 -14.09
N LEU A 114 12.07 14.03 -15.36
CA LEU A 114 11.41 14.83 -16.39
C LEU A 114 9.90 15.01 -16.09
N PRO A 115 9.08 13.94 -16.02
CA PRO A 115 7.67 14.05 -15.69
C PRO A 115 7.41 14.45 -14.23
N LEU A 116 8.27 14.09 -13.27
CA LEU A 116 8.11 14.53 -11.88
C LEU A 116 8.23 16.06 -11.79
N TYR A 117 9.26 16.65 -12.41
CA TYR A 117 9.41 18.10 -12.47
C TYR A 117 8.19 18.76 -13.11
N LEU A 118 7.81 18.33 -14.32
CA LEU A 118 6.73 18.94 -15.09
C LEU A 118 5.40 18.90 -14.31
N ASN A 119 5.00 17.74 -13.81
CA ASN A 119 3.73 17.58 -13.09
C ASN A 119 3.75 18.24 -11.70
N ALA A 120 4.92 18.45 -11.10
CA ALA A 120 5.02 19.18 -9.83
C ALA A 120 4.79 20.69 -9.98
N LEU A 121 4.87 21.26 -11.19
CA LEU A 121 4.73 22.70 -11.42
C LEU A 121 3.36 23.27 -11.04
N VAL A 122 2.30 22.46 -11.03
CA VAL A 122 0.96 22.90 -10.57
C VAL A 122 0.86 23.05 -9.04
N GLY A 123 1.89 22.64 -8.29
CA GLY A 123 1.93 22.81 -6.82
C GLY A 123 1.03 21.85 -6.05
N GLN A 124 0.56 20.79 -6.70
CA GLN A 124 -0.33 19.78 -6.11
C GLN A 124 0.38 18.44 -5.86
N GLY A 125 1.66 18.35 -6.20
CA GLY A 125 2.50 17.19 -5.90
C GLY A 125 2.69 16.18 -7.01
N ALA A 126 3.88 15.59 -7.02
CA ALA A 126 4.20 14.42 -7.82
C ALA A 126 4.88 13.36 -6.94
N HIS A 127 4.33 12.14 -6.91
CA HIS A 127 4.84 11.04 -6.10
C HIS A 127 5.68 10.08 -6.95
N LEU A 128 6.87 9.71 -6.47
CA LEU A 128 7.63 8.57 -7.00
C LEU A 128 7.55 7.41 -6.02
N VAL A 129 6.92 6.34 -6.46
CA VAL A 129 6.73 5.11 -5.70
C VAL A 129 7.82 4.13 -6.10
N THR A 130 8.54 3.58 -5.12
CA THR A 130 9.58 2.58 -5.36
C THR A 130 9.36 1.33 -4.49
N PRO A 131 10.02 0.20 -4.79
CA PRO A 131 9.82 -1.05 -4.03
C PRO A 131 10.34 -1.04 -2.60
N ASN A 132 11.29 -0.15 -2.26
CA ASN A 132 11.88 -0.13 -0.92
C ASN A 132 12.49 1.23 -0.52
N ASP A 133 12.67 1.39 0.78
CA ASP A 133 13.17 2.61 1.41
C ASP A 133 14.58 3.00 0.95
N TYR A 134 15.42 2.02 0.60
CA TYR A 134 16.76 2.29 0.09
C TYR A 134 16.69 2.96 -1.28
N LEU A 135 15.90 2.42 -2.21
CA LEU A 135 15.72 2.97 -3.54
C LEU A 135 15.07 4.36 -3.49
N SER A 136 14.06 4.55 -2.65
CA SER A 136 13.44 5.87 -2.43
C SER A 136 14.47 6.90 -1.97
N LYS A 137 15.23 6.58 -0.91
CA LYS A 137 16.18 7.51 -0.30
C LYS A 137 17.37 7.80 -1.21
N HIS A 138 17.99 6.75 -1.75
CA HIS A 138 19.12 6.90 -2.66
C HIS A 138 18.70 7.63 -3.94
N GLY A 139 17.50 7.34 -4.45
CA GLY A 139 16.91 8.04 -5.58
C GLY A 139 16.79 9.54 -5.33
N LEU A 140 16.24 9.96 -4.18
CA LEU A 140 16.17 11.36 -3.81
C LEU A 140 17.54 11.99 -3.60
N GLN A 141 18.48 11.33 -2.90
CA GLN A 141 19.82 11.90 -2.70
C GLN A 141 20.56 12.12 -4.02
N PHE A 142 20.33 11.24 -5.00
CA PHE A 142 20.98 11.32 -6.31
C PHE A 142 20.28 12.32 -7.25
N MET A 143 18.94 12.37 -7.28
CA MET A 143 18.19 13.27 -8.18
C MET A 143 17.82 14.63 -7.56
N GLY A 144 17.83 14.73 -6.23
CA GLY A 144 17.55 15.94 -5.46
C GLY A 144 18.30 17.20 -5.90
N PRO A 145 19.60 17.13 -6.26
CA PRO A 145 20.31 18.28 -6.81
C PRO A 145 19.65 18.92 -8.02
N ILE A 146 19.01 18.13 -8.90
CA ILE A 146 18.31 18.61 -10.09
C ILE A 146 17.12 19.46 -9.68
N TYR A 147 16.26 18.93 -8.81
CA TYR A 147 15.06 19.62 -8.33
C TYR A 147 15.44 20.89 -7.56
N HIS A 148 16.46 20.81 -6.70
CA HIS A 148 16.96 21.93 -5.92
C HIS A 148 17.49 23.06 -6.81
N LEU A 149 18.30 22.74 -7.84
CA LEU A 149 18.78 23.73 -8.80
C LEU A 149 17.63 24.44 -9.50
N LEU A 150 16.56 23.70 -9.84
CA LEU A 150 15.36 24.24 -10.49
C LEU A 150 14.38 24.91 -9.54
N GLY A 151 14.68 24.98 -8.23
CA GLY A 151 13.86 25.66 -7.23
C GLY A 151 12.63 24.88 -6.77
N LEU A 152 12.59 23.56 -6.97
CA LEU A 152 11.56 22.69 -6.40
C LEU A 152 12.05 22.00 -5.12
N SER A 153 11.12 21.79 -4.21
CA SER A 153 11.32 20.98 -3.01
C SER A 153 11.08 19.50 -3.29
N ALA A 154 11.94 18.64 -2.76
CA ALA A 154 11.81 17.19 -2.92
C ALA A 154 12.07 16.50 -1.57
N ALA A 155 11.17 15.59 -1.20
CA ALA A 155 11.21 14.88 0.08
C ALA A 155 11.15 13.35 -0.11
N VAL A 156 11.50 12.61 0.93
CA VAL A 156 11.37 11.15 1.00
C VAL A 156 10.71 10.73 2.30
N ILE A 157 9.83 9.73 2.22
CA ILE A 157 9.25 9.04 3.36
C ILE A 157 9.78 7.60 3.42
N GLN A 158 10.09 7.15 4.63
CA GLN A 158 10.59 5.81 4.95
C GLN A 158 9.81 5.22 6.13
N ASN A 159 9.92 3.90 6.28
CA ASN A 159 9.35 3.18 7.41
C ASN A 159 10.30 3.23 8.62
N THR A 160 9.81 3.73 9.75
CA THR A 160 10.54 3.78 11.03
C THR A 160 9.80 3.05 12.15
N GLY A 161 9.20 1.89 11.84
CA GLY A 161 8.71 0.95 12.86
C GLY A 161 7.59 1.53 13.74
N GLY A 162 6.64 2.24 13.13
CA GLY A 162 5.45 2.77 13.82
C GLY A 162 5.54 4.21 14.32
N GLN A 163 6.60 4.96 13.96
CA GLN A 163 6.70 6.41 14.19
C GLN A 163 6.80 7.17 12.86
N PRO A 164 5.69 7.41 12.13
CA PRO A 164 5.73 8.01 10.79
C PRO A 164 6.49 9.35 10.72
N ASP A 165 6.43 10.14 11.79
CA ASP A 165 7.09 11.45 11.85
C ASP A 165 8.62 11.39 12.00
N SER A 166 9.21 10.23 12.30
CA SER A 166 10.67 10.08 12.44
C SER A 166 11.36 9.58 11.16
N GLY A 167 10.60 9.23 10.13
CA GLY A 167 11.09 8.64 8.88
C GLY A 167 10.95 9.54 7.66
N SER A 168 10.87 10.86 7.82
CA SER A 168 10.64 11.79 6.71
C SER A 168 11.76 12.81 6.58
N PHE A 169 12.22 13.07 5.35
CA PHE A 169 13.35 13.94 5.11
C PHE A 169 13.15 14.83 3.88
N LEU A 170 13.56 16.08 3.95
CA LEU A 170 13.66 17.00 2.83
C LEU A 170 15.08 16.98 2.27
N PHE A 171 15.22 16.99 0.95
CA PHE A 171 16.51 17.22 0.33
C PHE A 171 16.97 18.67 0.57
N ASP A 172 18.12 18.82 1.22
CA ASP A 172 18.75 20.09 1.56
C ASP A 172 20.27 19.94 1.43
N PRO A 173 20.90 20.49 0.38
CA PRO A 173 22.34 20.33 0.16
C PRO A 173 23.19 21.06 1.21
N SER A 174 22.60 21.93 2.04
CA SER A 174 23.29 22.60 3.15
C SER A 174 23.25 21.80 4.45
N PHE A 175 22.41 20.77 4.53
CA PHE A 175 22.26 19.94 5.71
C PHE A 175 23.41 18.94 5.84
N ILE A 176 24.13 19.01 6.96
CA ILE A 176 25.20 18.08 7.32
C ILE A 176 24.65 17.11 8.35
N SER A 177 24.70 15.82 8.03
CA SER A 177 24.21 14.74 8.90
C SER A 177 25.37 14.10 9.67
N ASP A 178 25.16 13.76 10.93
CA ASP A 178 26.09 12.93 11.71
C ASP A 178 26.19 11.49 11.15
N ASP A 179 25.17 11.04 10.42
CA ASP A 179 25.16 9.78 9.68
C ASP A 179 25.27 10.04 8.17
N ALA A 180 26.38 9.61 7.58
CA ALA A 180 26.66 9.76 6.15
C ALA A 180 25.57 9.18 5.24
N ARG A 181 24.80 8.19 5.73
CA ARG A 181 23.67 7.60 4.99
C ARG A 181 22.49 8.56 4.78
N TYR A 182 22.47 9.69 5.50
CA TYR A 182 21.45 10.74 5.44
C TYR A 182 22.03 12.10 5.08
N GLN A 183 23.21 12.12 4.45
CA GLN A 183 23.79 13.37 3.95
C GLN A 183 22.81 14.08 3.00
N ASN A 184 22.66 15.39 3.17
CA ASN A 184 21.72 16.25 2.46
C ASN A 184 20.23 15.94 2.69
N LEU A 185 19.89 15.16 3.72
CA LEU A 185 18.51 14.81 4.06
C LEU A 185 18.14 15.38 5.43
N ARG A 186 17.53 16.56 5.43
CA ARG A 186 17.10 17.24 6.66
C ARG A 186 15.81 16.59 7.20
N PRO A 187 15.77 16.14 8.45
CA PRO A 187 14.55 15.59 9.04
C PRO A 187 13.40 16.61 9.04
N ILE A 188 12.20 16.15 8.72
CA ILE A 188 10.96 16.93 8.70
C ILE A 188 9.79 16.05 9.18
N SER A 189 8.64 16.66 9.48
CA SER A 189 7.42 15.88 9.78
C SER A 189 6.88 15.15 8.55
N ARG A 190 6.04 14.12 8.76
CA ARG A 190 5.40 13.39 7.65
C ARG A 190 4.54 14.33 6.79
N ARG A 191 3.81 15.25 7.43
CA ARG A 191 2.99 16.26 6.74
C ARG A 191 3.82 17.22 5.89
N GLU A 192 4.96 17.70 6.38
CA GLU A 192 5.86 18.54 5.59
C GLU A 192 6.38 17.80 4.34
N ALA A 193 6.58 16.49 4.41
CA ALA A 193 7.04 15.71 3.26
C ALA A 193 5.99 15.67 2.14
N TYR A 194 4.71 15.50 2.49
CA TYR A 194 3.60 15.58 1.52
C TYR A 194 3.35 16.99 0.99
N LEU A 195 3.86 18.04 1.65
CA LEU A 195 3.79 19.41 1.14
C LEU A 195 4.91 19.75 0.14
N ALA A 196 5.96 18.93 0.04
CA ALA A 196 7.01 19.12 -0.96
C ALA A 196 6.44 19.04 -2.39
N ASP A 197 7.10 19.67 -3.38
CA ASP A 197 6.66 19.61 -4.77
C ASP A 197 6.75 18.16 -5.30
N ILE A 198 7.77 17.42 -4.88
CA ILE A 198 8.02 16.01 -5.27
C ILE A 198 8.23 15.16 -4.01
N LEU A 199 7.61 13.98 -3.96
CA LEU A 199 7.71 13.07 -2.82
C LEU A 199 8.10 11.66 -3.26
N TYR A 200 9.21 11.15 -2.73
CA TYR A 200 9.68 9.79 -2.90
C TYR A 200 9.17 8.92 -1.74
N GLY A 201 8.82 7.67 -2.01
CA GLY A 201 8.41 6.75 -0.96
C GLY A 201 8.17 5.35 -1.48
N THR A 202 7.83 4.45 -0.58
CA THR A 202 7.40 3.10 -0.95
C THR A 202 5.90 3.03 -1.13
N ASN A 203 5.44 2.07 -1.94
CA ASN A 203 4.02 1.72 -2.06
C ASN A 203 3.39 1.50 -0.68
N ASN A 204 4.08 0.78 0.20
CA ASN A 204 3.64 0.52 1.57
C ASN A 204 3.44 1.82 2.36
N GLU A 205 4.43 2.72 2.39
CA GLU A 205 4.30 3.96 3.18
C GLU A 205 3.19 4.88 2.66
N PHE A 206 3.05 5.03 1.34
CA PHE A 206 1.94 5.80 0.76
C PHE A 206 0.57 5.20 1.11
N GLY A 207 0.39 3.89 0.98
CA GLY A 207 -0.88 3.25 1.29
C GLY A 207 -1.18 3.23 2.80
N PHE A 208 -0.16 3.06 3.64
CA PHE A 208 -0.35 3.11 5.10
C PHE A 208 -0.64 4.52 5.61
N ASP A 209 -0.03 5.57 5.05
CA ASP A 209 -0.39 6.95 5.37
C ASP A 209 -1.85 7.23 5.00
N TYR A 210 -2.33 6.73 3.85
CA TYR A 210 -3.74 6.83 3.48
C TYR A 210 -4.65 6.13 4.49
N LEU A 211 -4.32 4.89 4.90
CA LEU A 211 -5.10 4.18 5.90
C LEU A 211 -5.11 4.91 7.25
N ARG A 212 -3.95 5.43 7.69
CA ARG A 212 -3.83 6.22 8.93
C ARG A 212 -4.66 7.51 8.87
N ASP A 213 -4.65 8.20 7.74
CA ASP A 213 -5.45 9.40 7.52
C ASP A 213 -6.97 9.14 7.61
N ASN A 214 -7.43 7.93 7.28
CA ASN A 214 -8.82 7.53 7.47
C ASN A 214 -9.15 7.07 8.90
N MET A 215 -8.15 7.04 9.80
CA MET A 215 -8.30 6.65 11.20
C MET A 215 -8.12 7.83 12.18
N VAL A 216 -7.72 9.02 11.70
CA VAL A 216 -7.58 10.20 12.56
C VAL A 216 -8.94 10.80 12.93
N LEU A 217 -9.02 11.38 14.13
CA LEU A 217 -10.27 11.98 14.64
C LEU A 217 -10.55 13.39 14.09
N THR A 218 -9.51 14.08 13.59
CA THR A 218 -9.59 15.48 13.19
C THR A 218 -8.77 15.74 11.93
N HIS A 219 -9.26 16.64 11.08
CA HIS A 219 -8.68 16.93 9.76
C HIS A 219 -7.27 17.54 9.82
N ASP A 220 -6.91 18.22 10.91
CA ASP A 220 -5.59 18.80 11.11
C ASP A 220 -4.47 17.75 11.28
N ARG A 221 -4.86 16.49 11.54
CA ARG A 221 -3.93 15.35 11.66
C ARG A 221 -3.69 14.61 10.35
N LEU A 222 -4.39 14.97 9.28
CA LEU A 222 -4.14 14.41 7.95
C LEU A 222 -2.73 14.77 7.49
N VAL A 223 -1.99 13.78 6.99
CA VAL A 223 -0.65 13.97 6.46
C VAL A 223 -0.65 14.08 4.94
N GLN A 224 -1.52 13.33 4.26
CA GLN A 224 -1.62 13.35 2.80
C GLN A 224 -2.40 14.58 2.31
N ARG A 225 -2.14 14.93 1.04
CA ARG A 225 -2.95 15.84 0.24
C ARG A 225 -3.65 15.07 -0.87
N GLU A 226 -4.41 15.78 -1.70
CA GLU A 226 -5.07 15.22 -2.90
C GLU A 226 -4.07 14.48 -3.80
N LEU A 227 -4.44 13.29 -4.27
CA LEU A 227 -3.58 12.39 -5.04
C LEU A 227 -3.64 12.75 -6.53
N ARG A 228 -2.68 13.55 -7.00
CA ARG A 228 -2.64 14.02 -8.39
C ARG A 228 -1.88 13.11 -9.34
N PHE A 229 -0.57 12.98 -9.13
CA PHE A 229 0.30 12.27 -10.06
C PHE A 229 1.23 11.32 -9.32
N ALA A 230 1.28 10.06 -9.76
CA ALA A 230 2.24 9.08 -9.29
C ALA A 230 2.94 8.38 -10.46
N ILE A 231 4.25 8.15 -10.28
CA ILE A 231 5.04 7.23 -11.09
C ILE A 231 5.41 6.03 -10.21
N VAL A 232 5.11 4.83 -10.69
CA VAL A 232 5.48 3.58 -10.03
C VAL A 232 6.71 2.98 -10.70
N ASP A 233 7.84 2.96 -10.00
CA ASP A 233 9.05 2.25 -10.43
C ASP A 233 8.94 0.76 -10.11
N GLU A 234 9.45 -0.09 -11.00
CA GLU A 234 9.22 -1.54 -11.00
C GLU A 234 7.71 -1.86 -10.87
N VAL A 235 6.93 -1.28 -11.78
CA VAL A 235 5.45 -1.31 -11.76
C VAL A 235 4.88 -2.73 -11.80
N ASP A 236 5.55 -3.68 -12.44
CA ASP A 236 5.20 -5.11 -12.43
C ASP A 236 5.32 -5.72 -11.03
N ASN A 237 6.43 -5.47 -10.33
CA ASN A 237 6.57 -5.94 -8.95
C ASN A 237 5.48 -5.34 -8.04
N ILE A 238 5.22 -4.03 -8.15
CA ILE A 238 4.31 -3.35 -7.21
C ILE A 238 2.83 -3.59 -7.53
N LEU A 239 2.43 -3.45 -8.80
CA LEU A 239 1.02 -3.46 -9.19
C LEU A 239 0.49 -4.85 -9.57
N ILE A 240 1.37 -5.84 -9.75
CA ILE A 240 1.00 -7.23 -10.06
C ILE A 240 1.38 -8.15 -8.90
N ASP A 241 2.66 -8.21 -8.53
CA ASP A 241 3.14 -9.20 -7.55
C ASP A 241 2.77 -8.83 -6.11
N GLU A 242 3.10 -7.62 -5.66
CA GLU A 242 2.78 -7.14 -4.31
C GLU A 242 1.28 -6.83 -4.14
N ALA A 243 0.59 -6.53 -5.24
CA ALA A 243 -0.84 -6.20 -5.24
C ALA A 243 -1.77 -7.39 -4.92
N ARG A 244 -1.24 -8.61 -4.77
CA ARG A 244 -2.02 -9.81 -4.42
C ARG A 244 -2.51 -9.81 -2.98
N THR A 245 -1.80 -9.10 -2.09
CA THR A 245 -2.16 -8.99 -0.67
C THR A 245 -2.58 -7.57 -0.36
N PRO A 246 -3.74 -7.36 0.31
CA PRO A 246 -4.14 -6.02 0.72
C PRO A 246 -3.19 -5.45 1.78
N LEU A 247 -3.09 -4.13 1.83
CA LEU A 247 -2.53 -3.41 2.95
C LEU A 247 -3.51 -3.45 4.12
N ILE A 248 -3.02 -3.81 5.30
CA ILE A 248 -3.83 -3.99 6.50
C ILE A 248 -3.16 -3.27 7.68
N ILE A 249 -3.89 -2.39 8.35
CA ILE A 249 -3.53 -1.93 9.70
C ILE A 249 -4.28 -2.78 10.70
N SER A 250 -3.52 -3.56 11.48
CA SER A 250 -4.06 -4.31 12.61
C SER A 250 -3.63 -3.65 13.92
N GLY A 251 -4.57 -3.58 14.87
CA GLY A 251 -4.32 -3.13 16.23
C GLY A 251 -4.47 -4.28 17.22
N PRO A 252 -3.83 -4.19 18.40
CA PRO A 252 -4.19 -5.05 19.50
C PRO A 252 -5.65 -4.79 19.88
N SER A 253 -6.42 -5.85 20.08
CA SER A 253 -7.69 -5.75 20.80
C SER A 253 -7.44 -5.25 22.23
N ASP A 254 -8.53 -4.84 22.90
CA ASP A 254 -8.54 -4.67 24.35
C ASP A 254 -8.01 -5.93 25.07
N GLU A 255 -7.67 -5.79 26.35
CA GLU A 255 -7.28 -6.94 27.15
C GLU A 255 -8.31 -8.05 27.06
N PRO A 256 -7.88 -9.33 26.99
CA PRO A 256 -8.83 -10.43 26.91
C PRO A 256 -9.73 -10.34 28.13
N SER A 257 -11.02 -10.12 27.89
CA SER A 257 -11.97 -9.88 28.98
C SER A 257 -11.94 -11.04 29.97
N ASP A 258 -12.01 -10.71 31.27
CA ASP A 258 -12.16 -11.69 32.34
C ASP A 258 -13.41 -12.57 32.16
N PHE A 259 -14.36 -12.13 31.32
CA PHE A 259 -15.51 -12.93 30.91
C PHE A 259 -15.11 -14.29 30.35
N TYR A 260 -14.04 -14.43 29.56
CA TYR A 260 -13.63 -15.74 29.04
C TYR A 260 -13.32 -16.74 30.17
N ARG A 261 -12.52 -16.32 31.16
CA ARG A 261 -12.19 -17.18 32.32
C ARG A 261 -13.42 -17.48 33.15
N ARG A 262 -14.25 -16.46 33.39
CA ARG A 262 -15.47 -16.59 34.19
C ARG A 262 -16.45 -17.57 33.53
N PHE A 263 -16.76 -17.37 32.25
CA PHE A 263 -17.66 -18.25 31.51
C PHE A 263 -17.09 -19.64 31.31
N ALA A 264 -15.82 -19.82 30.98
CA ALA A 264 -15.19 -21.14 30.91
C ALA A 264 -15.38 -21.93 32.22
N SER A 265 -15.30 -21.27 33.38
CA SER A 265 -15.55 -21.90 34.68
C SER A 265 -17.02 -22.27 34.93
N ILE A 266 -17.96 -21.47 34.40
CA ILE A 266 -19.40 -21.67 34.54
C ILE A 266 -19.87 -22.79 33.61
N VAL A 267 -19.55 -22.71 32.32
CA VAL A 267 -20.02 -23.66 31.29
C VAL A 267 -19.51 -25.08 31.56
N LYS A 268 -18.34 -25.23 32.18
CA LYS A 268 -17.78 -26.53 32.59
C LYS A 268 -18.66 -27.29 33.59
N ARG A 269 -19.57 -26.60 34.28
CA ARG A 269 -20.50 -27.19 35.27
C ARG A 269 -21.89 -27.49 34.68
N LEU A 270 -22.16 -27.03 33.46
CA LEU A 270 -23.44 -27.23 32.79
C LEU A 270 -23.54 -28.67 32.26
N LYS A 271 -24.75 -29.21 32.28
CA LYS A 271 -25.06 -30.57 31.85
C LYS A 271 -25.77 -30.57 30.50
N ILE A 272 -25.37 -31.46 29.60
CA ILE A 272 -26.08 -31.68 28.34
C ILE A 272 -27.46 -32.30 28.59
N SER A 273 -28.44 -31.94 27.76
CA SER A 273 -29.77 -32.56 27.73
C SER A 273 -29.71 -33.89 26.98
N SER A 274 -30.47 -34.89 27.41
CA SER A 274 -30.53 -36.18 26.69
C SER A 274 -31.30 -36.04 25.37
N GLU A 275 -30.89 -36.76 24.33
CA GLU A 275 -31.55 -36.74 23.00
C GLU A 275 -33.07 -36.96 23.11
N ASP A 276 -33.51 -37.99 23.84
CA ASP A 276 -34.93 -38.28 24.09
C ASP A 276 -35.72 -37.10 24.66
N SER A 277 -35.08 -36.28 25.50
CA SER A 277 -35.73 -35.12 26.14
C SER A 277 -35.86 -33.94 25.18
N VAL A 278 -34.92 -33.81 24.25
CA VAL A 278 -34.93 -32.78 23.22
C VAL A 278 -35.98 -33.13 22.16
N GLU A 279 -36.07 -34.40 21.76
CA GLU A 279 -37.10 -34.88 20.83
C GLU A 279 -38.52 -34.74 21.39
N ALA A 280 -38.67 -34.87 22.71
CA ALA A 280 -39.93 -34.66 23.43
C ALA A 280 -40.25 -33.17 23.69
N GLU A 281 -39.44 -32.23 23.18
CA GLU A 281 -39.56 -30.78 23.43
C GLU A 281 -39.51 -30.38 24.91
N GLU A 282 -38.95 -31.23 25.79
CA GLU A 282 -38.78 -30.98 27.23
C GLU A 282 -37.32 -31.24 27.67
N PRO A 283 -36.35 -30.40 27.26
CA PRO A 283 -34.94 -30.63 27.56
C PRO A 283 -34.64 -30.71 29.06
N ASN A 284 -34.03 -31.80 29.50
CA ASN A 284 -33.80 -32.05 30.92
C ASN A 284 -32.46 -31.50 31.46
N GLY A 285 -31.56 -31.07 30.57
CA GLY A 285 -30.25 -30.51 30.89
C GLY A 285 -30.22 -28.99 30.92
N ASP A 286 -29.02 -28.45 30.95
CA ASP A 286 -28.71 -27.01 30.96
C ASP A 286 -28.47 -26.45 29.56
N TYR A 287 -28.09 -27.30 28.60
CA TYR A 287 -27.96 -26.92 27.21
C TYR A 287 -28.37 -28.07 26.29
N VAL A 288 -28.67 -27.72 25.05
CA VAL A 288 -28.91 -28.65 23.94
C VAL A 288 -27.74 -28.55 22.98
N LEU A 289 -27.26 -29.70 22.51
CA LEU A 289 -26.17 -29.81 21.54
C LEU A 289 -26.71 -30.51 20.31
N ASP A 290 -26.74 -29.81 19.19
CA ASP A 290 -26.95 -30.41 17.88
C ASP A 290 -25.59 -30.65 17.21
N ILE A 291 -25.19 -31.92 17.15
CA ILE A 291 -23.91 -32.32 16.55
C ILE A 291 -23.96 -32.19 15.02
N LYS A 292 -25.13 -32.41 14.39
CA LYS A 292 -25.27 -32.38 12.92
C LYS A 292 -25.11 -30.96 12.40
N ASP A 293 -25.79 -30.02 13.05
CA ASP A 293 -25.73 -28.60 12.68
C ASP A 293 -24.59 -27.86 13.38
N ARG A 294 -23.88 -28.51 14.30
CA ARG A 294 -22.84 -27.93 15.17
C ARG A 294 -23.33 -26.69 15.91
N ILE A 295 -24.54 -26.77 16.45
CA ILE A 295 -25.20 -25.70 17.20
C ILE A 295 -25.29 -26.11 18.67
N VAL A 296 -25.07 -25.16 19.57
CA VAL A 296 -25.31 -25.34 21.00
C VAL A 296 -26.06 -24.12 21.54
N TYR A 297 -27.06 -24.35 22.39
CA TYR A 297 -27.81 -23.27 23.03
C TYR A 297 -28.26 -23.68 24.43
N LEU A 298 -28.45 -22.69 25.30
CA LEU A 298 -28.91 -22.91 26.68
C LEU A 298 -30.40 -23.25 26.72
N THR A 299 -30.77 -24.15 27.62
CA THR A 299 -32.18 -24.36 28.02
C THR A 299 -32.57 -23.30 29.05
N GLU A 300 -33.86 -23.18 29.39
CA GLU A 300 -34.32 -22.31 30.48
C GLU A 300 -33.57 -22.60 31.80
N ARG A 301 -33.35 -23.89 32.12
CA ARG A 301 -32.57 -24.32 33.30
C ARG A 301 -31.12 -23.86 33.22
N GLY A 302 -30.52 -23.88 32.03
CA GLY A 302 -29.17 -23.39 31.80
C GLY A 302 -29.06 -21.89 32.00
N VAL A 303 -30.04 -21.14 31.49
CA VAL A 303 -30.13 -19.70 31.66
C VAL A 303 -30.19 -19.35 33.15
N GLU A 304 -31.09 -19.97 33.93
CA GLU A 304 -31.20 -19.74 35.38
C GLU A 304 -29.88 -20.04 36.13
N LYS A 305 -29.18 -21.12 35.76
CA LYS A 305 -27.89 -21.46 36.37
C LYS A 305 -26.81 -20.44 36.05
N VAL A 306 -26.75 -19.97 34.81
CA VAL A 306 -25.79 -18.96 34.37
C VAL A 306 -26.10 -17.63 35.08
N GLU A 307 -27.36 -17.23 35.16
CA GLU A 307 -27.83 -16.05 35.90
C GLU A 307 -27.42 -16.12 37.38
N GLY A 308 -27.68 -17.25 38.03
CA GLY A 308 -27.31 -17.48 39.43
C GLY A 308 -25.79 -17.46 39.67
N ALA A 309 -25.00 -18.01 38.74
CA ALA A 309 -23.54 -17.98 38.83
C ALA A 309 -22.96 -16.57 38.57
N LEU A 310 -23.65 -15.76 37.78
CA LEU A 310 -23.25 -14.40 37.45
C LEU A 310 -23.74 -13.37 38.48
N GLY A 311 -24.82 -13.66 39.19
CA GLY A 311 -25.53 -12.73 40.07
C GLY A 311 -26.37 -11.70 39.31
N VAL A 312 -26.86 -12.05 38.11
CA VAL A 312 -27.71 -11.17 37.29
C VAL A 312 -29.16 -11.65 37.32
N ALA A 313 -30.11 -10.71 37.22
CA ALA A 313 -31.54 -11.04 37.27
C ALA A 313 -32.09 -11.58 35.95
N GLN A 314 -31.56 -11.11 34.82
CA GLN A 314 -31.97 -11.55 33.48
C GLN A 314 -30.76 -11.52 32.53
N LEU A 315 -30.34 -12.67 32.04
CA LEU A 315 -29.15 -12.84 31.20
C LEU A 315 -29.26 -12.04 29.88
N TYR A 316 -30.43 -12.07 29.24
CA TYR A 316 -30.68 -11.43 27.94
C TYR A 316 -31.15 -9.97 28.05
N HIS A 317 -30.97 -9.32 29.20
CA HIS A 317 -31.24 -7.89 29.33
C HIS A 317 -30.23 -7.06 28.49
N PRO A 318 -30.62 -5.93 27.85
CA PRO A 318 -29.71 -5.11 27.05
C PRO A 318 -28.41 -4.69 27.75
N ASP A 319 -28.45 -4.48 29.07
CA ASP A 319 -27.27 -4.14 29.88
C ASP A 319 -26.22 -5.26 29.93
N ASN A 320 -26.60 -6.50 29.63
CA ASN A 320 -25.73 -7.67 29.58
C ASN A 320 -25.37 -8.07 28.13
N ALA A 321 -25.75 -7.29 27.12
CA ALA A 321 -25.54 -7.67 25.72
C ALA A 321 -24.06 -7.91 25.38
N GLU A 322 -23.14 -7.16 26.00
CA GLU A 322 -21.70 -7.26 25.79
C GLU A 322 -21.13 -8.62 26.19
N MET A 323 -21.66 -9.26 27.24
CA MET A 323 -21.11 -10.52 27.77
C MET A 323 -21.62 -11.77 27.04
N LEU A 324 -22.70 -11.66 26.26
CA LEU A 324 -23.33 -12.81 25.58
C LEU A 324 -22.42 -13.53 24.57
N PRO A 325 -21.65 -12.84 23.70
CA PRO A 325 -20.74 -13.52 22.78
C PRO A 325 -19.67 -14.36 23.50
N TYR A 326 -19.22 -13.94 24.68
CA TYR A 326 -18.24 -14.70 25.48
C TYR A 326 -18.86 -15.98 26.03
N LEU A 327 -20.10 -15.92 26.50
CA LEU A 327 -20.85 -17.10 26.96
C LEU A 327 -21.04 -18.10 25.82
N ASP A 328 -21.50 -17.65 24.66
CA ASP A 328 -21.71 -18.51 23.49
C ASP A 328 -20.40 -19.18 23.05
N ASN A 329 -19.33 -18.40 22.89
CA ASN A 329 -18.02 -18.93 22.53
C ASN A 329 -17.48 -19.93 23.56
N CYS A 330 -17.62 -19.67 24.86
CA CYS A 330 -17.22 -20.61 25.91
C CYS A 330 -18.06 -21.89 25.88
N LEU A 331 -19.36 -21.78 25.64
CA LEU A 331 -20.23 -22.95 25.52
C LEU A 331 -19.86 -23.80 24.30
N ARG A 332 -19.69 -23.16 23.13
CA ARG A 332 -19.21 -23.81 21.90
C ARG A 332 -17.84 -24.46 22.09
N ALA A 333 -16.86 -23.75 22.65
CA ALA A 333 -15.54 -24.30 22.93
C ALA A 333 -15.61 -25.52 23.87
N GLN A 334 -16.50 -25.49 24.86
CA GLN A 334 -16.65 -26.58 25.82
C GLN A 334 -17.28 -27.83 25.19
N THR A 335 -18.21 -27.68 24.25
CA THR A 335 -19.07 -28.77 23.74
C THR A 335 -18.72 -29.27 22.34
N LEU A 336 -18.30 -28.39 21.43
CA LEU A 336 -18.10 -28.70 20.01
C LEU A 336 -16.62 -28.87 19.61
N PHE A 337 -15.69 -28.52 20.49
CA PHE A 337 -14.26 -28.54 20.22
C PHE A 337 -13.55 -29.40 21.26
N GLU A 338 -12.98 -30.51 20.85
CA GLU A 338 -12.31 -31.47 21.71
C GLU A 338 -10.79 -31.42 21.51
N LYS A 339 -10.08 -31.58 22.62
CA LYS A 339 -8.63 -31.72 22.61
C LYS A 339 -8.26 -33.04 21.93
N ASP A 340 -7.18 -33.01 21.15
CA ASP A 340 -6.65 -34.10 20.33
C ASP A 340 -7.54 -34.48 19.13
N LYS A 341 -8.52 -33.63 18.81
CA LYS A 341 -9.37 -33.76 17.62
C LYS A 341 -9.41 -32.47 16.81
N GLU A 342 -10.08 -31.42 17.28
CA GLU A 342 -10.11 -30.12 16.59
C GLU A 342 -8.89 -29.24 16.93
N TYR A 343 -8.24 -29.47 18.06
CA TYR A 343 -7.02 -28.76 18.47
C TYR A 343 -6.14 -29.61 19.40
N ILE A 344 -4.88 -29.21 19.55
CA ILE A 344 -3.98 -29.71 20.60
C ILE A 344 -3.45 -28.56 21.45
N VAL A 345 -2.89 -28.88 22.62
CA VAL A 345 -2.16 -27.93 23.46
C VAL A 345 -0.70 -28.31 23.51
N GLN A 346 0.17 -27.47 22.95
CA GLN A 346 1.61 -27.70 22.90
C GLN A 346 2.35 -26.45 23.37
N ASN A 347 3.32 -26.60 24.28
CA ASN A 347 4.09 -25.49 24.86
C ASN A 347 3.23 -24.38 25.49
N GLY A 348 2.05 -24.72 26.02
CA GLY A 348 1.12 -23.75 26.57
C GLY A 348 0.32 -22.97 25.52
N GLU A 349 0.33 -23.39 24.25
CA GLU A 349 -0.44 -22.78 23.18
C GLU A 349 -1.44 -23.76 22.56
N VAL A 350 -2.61 -23.25 22.19
CA VAL A 350 -3.61 -23.98 21.40
C VAL A 350 -3.18 -23.97 19.94
N VAL A 351 -3.09 -25.15 19.32
CA VAL A 351 -2.76 -25.33 17.90
C VAL A 351 -3.89 -26.07 17.21
N ILE A 352 -4.41 -25.50 16.12
CA ILE A 352 -5.51 -26.09 15.35
C ILE A 352 -5.03 -27.35 14.63
N VAL A 353 -5.87 -28.38 14.62
CA VAL A 353 -5.70 -29.57 13.79
C VAL A 353 -6.60 -29.42 12.57
N ASP A 354 -6.05 -29.59 11.39
CA ASP A 354 -6.82 -29.55 10.13
C ASP A 354 -7.73 -30.79 10.05
N ASP A 355 -9.04 -30.58 10.00
CA ASP A 355 -10.06 -31.64 10.00
C ASP A 355 -9.91 -32.64 8.83
N PHE A 356 -9.31 -32.23 7.70
CA PHE A 356 -9.17 -33.09 6.51
C PHE A 356 -7.86 -33.86 6.50
N THR A 357 -6.77 -33.23 6.93
CA THR A 357 -5.42 -33.76 6.77
C THR A 357 -4.77 -34.21 8.07
N GLY A 358 -5.35 -33.85 9.22
CA GLY A 358 -4.78 -34.06 10.55
C GLY A 358 -3.50 -33.26 10.81
N ARG A 359 -3.15 -32.32 9.92
CA ARG A 359 -1.94 -31.51 10.05
C ARG A 359 -2.13 -30.43 11.10
N LEU A 360 -1.08 -30.21 11.89
CA LEU A 360 -1.03 -29.07 12.82
C LEU A 360 -0.91 -27.76 12.03
N MET A 361 -1.69 -26.77 12.41
CA MET A 361 -1.72 -25.43 11.80
C MET A 361 -1.16 -24.37 12.75
N PRO A 362 0.14 -24.36 13.05
CA PRO A 362 0.74 -23.37 13.93
C PRO A 362 0.55 -21.96 13.35
N GLY A 363 0.24 -21.00 14.23
CA GLY A 363 -0.01 -19.60 13.87
C GLY A 363 -1.43 -19.30 13.37
N ARG A 364 -2.26 -20.32 13.05
CA ARG A 364 -3.69 -20.11 12.79
C ARG A 364 -4.49 -20.08 14.09
N ARG A 365 -5.51 -19.22 14.13
CA ARG A 365 -6.43 -19.09 15.26
C ARG A 365 -7.88 -19.23 14.76
N PHE A 366 -8.76 -19.72 15.62
CA PHE A 366 -10.19 -19.71 15.34
C PHE A 366 -10.70 -18.26 15.42
N SER A 367 -11.67 -17.91 14.59
CA SER A 367 -12.21 -16.55 14.50
C SER A 367 -13.22 -16.24 15.62
N GLU A 368 -13.62 -14.96 15.70
CA GLU A 368 -14.74 -14.48 16.53
C GLU A 368 -14.61 -14.79 18.03
N GLY A 369 -13.38 -14.79 18.57
CA GLY A 369 -13.18 -15.01 20.00
C GLY A 369 -13.25 -16.47 20.45
N LEU A 370 -13.49 -17.42 19.54
CA LEU A 370 -13.56 -18.84 19.87
C LEU A 370 -12.20 -19.41 20.31
N HIS A 371 -11.11 -18.92 19.74
CA HIS A 371 -9.78 -19.40 20.10
C HIS A 371 -9.42 -19.04 21.56
N GLN A 372 -9.82 -17.85 22.01
CA GLN A 372 -9.67 -17.38 23.38
C GLN A 372 -10.54 -18.18 24.35
N ALA A 373 -11.74 -18.56 23.91
CA ALA A 373 -12.61 -19.45 24.68
C ALA A 373 -11.97 -20.84 24.86
N ILE A 374 -11.31 -21.39 23.83
CA ILE A 374 -10.55 -22.65 23.93
C ILE A 374 -9.30 -22.46 24.81
N GLU A 375 -8.57 -21.36 24.67
CA GLU A 375 -7.44 -21.02 25.55
C GLU A 375 -7.90 -20.96 27.02
N ALA A 376 -9.06 -20.35 27.29
CA ALA A 376 -9.66 -20.29 28.62
C ALA A 376 -10.13 -21.66 29.13
N LYS A 377 -10.73 -22.49 28.27
CA LYS A 377 -11.15 -23.87 28.58
C LYS A 377 -9.97 -24.73 29.05
N GLU A 378 -8.85 -24.64 28.35
CA GLU A 378 -7.63 -25.41 28.64
C GLU A 378 -6.78 -24.80 29.76
N GLY A 379 -7.13 -23.60 30.25
CA GLY A 379 -6.40 -22.90 31.30
C GLY A 379 -5.04 -22.38 30.85
N VAL A 380 -4.84 -22.17 29.55
CA VAL A 380 -3.62 -21.57 29.01
C VAL A 380 -3.74 -20.04 28.97
N GLN A 381 -2.63 -19.36 28.66
CA GLN A 381 -2.63 -17.91 28.57
C GLN A 381 -3.52 -17.45 27.40
N ILE A 382 -4.58 -16.71 27.72
CA ILE A 382 -5.44 -16.09 26.72
C ILE A 382 -4.66 -14.95 26.07
N ARG A 383 -4.40 -15.07 24.76
CA ARG A 383 -3.67 -14.05 24.02
C ARG A 383 -4.65 -13.06 23.40
N ARG A 384 -4.27 -11.77 23.38
CA ARG A 384 -5.04 -10.71 22.70
C ARG A 384 -5.28 -11.08 21.24
N GLU A 385 -6.42 -10.64 20.73
CA GLU A 385 -6.75 -10.76 19.32
C GLU A 385 -6.14 -9.58 18.57
N ASN A 386 -5.71 -9.80 17.33
CA ASN A 386 -5.35 -8.68 16.45
C ASN A 386 -6.59 -8.38 15.62
N ILE A 387 -7.13 -7.17 15.75
CA ILE A 387 -8.30 -6.74 14.98
C ILE A 387 -7.80 -5.93 13.79
N THR A 388 -8.31 -6.25 12.60
CA THR A 388 -8.10 -5.44 11.40
C THR A 388 -8.88 -4.13 11.55
N MET A 389 -8.15 -3.01 11.66
CA MET A 389 -8.75 -1.67 11.84
C MET A 389 -9.05 -1.00 10.49
N ALA A 390 -8.16 -1.18 9.51
CA ALA A 390 -8.32 -0.60 8.19
C ALA A 390 -7.66 -1.48 7.14
N THR A 391 -8.21 -1.50 5.92
CA THR A 391 -7.66 -2.28 4.81
C THR A 391 -7.91 -1.59 3.46
N ILE A 392 -6.95 -1.70 2.54
CA ILE A 392 -7.10 -1.29 1.15
C ILE A 392 -6.22 -2.18 0.27
N THR A 393 -6.63 -2.44 -0.97
CA THR A 393 -5.76 -3.12 -1.94
C THR A 393 -4.91 -2.09 -2.69
N PHE A 394 -3.72 -2.49 -3.17
CA PHE A 394 -2.89 -1.60 -3.97
C PHE A 394 -3.61 -1.15 -5.25
N GLN A 395 -4.41 -2.03 -5.88
CA GLN A 395 -5.23 -1.68 -7.03
C GLN A 395 -6.12 -0.48 -6.72
N ASN A 396 -6.90 -0.56 -5.64
CA ASN A 396 -7.83 0.50 -5.28
C ASN A 396 -7.11 1.78 -4.87
N PHE A 397 -6.00 1.68 -4.13
CA PHE A 397 -5.22 2.85 -3.73
C PHE A 397 -4.65 3.61 -4.93
N PHE A 398 -4.00 2.92 -5.87
CA PHE A 398 -3.38 3.60 -7.02
C PHE A 398 -4.38 4.13 -8.03
N ARG A 399 -5.58 3.56 -8.13
CA ARG A 399 -6.68 4.14 -8.93
C ARG A 399 -7.25 5.45 -8.39
N MET A 400 -6.88 5.86 -7.18
CA MET A 400 -7.27 7.15 -6.62
C MET A 400 -6.43 8.33 -7.15
N TYR A 401 -5.30 8.06 -7.82
CA TYR A 401 -4.52 9.13 -8.44
C TYR A 401 -5.19 9.61 -9.72
N ASP A 402 -5.30 10.93 -9.91
CA ASP A 402 -5.85 11.50 -11.15
C ASP A 402 -5.06 11.08 -12.39
N LYS A 403 -3.75 10.92 -12.25
CA LYS A 403 -2.86 10.38 -13.28
C LYS A 403 -1.85 9.42 -12.67
N LEU A 404 -1.83 8.20 -13.20
CA LEU A 404 -0.92 7.14 -12.80
C LEU A 404 -0.01 6.79 -13.98
N ALA A 405 1.28 6.57 -13.72
CA ALA A 405 2.24 6.11 -14.71
C ALA A 405 3.15 5.06 -14.08
N GLY A 406 3.86 4.30 -14.91
CA GLY A 406 4.76 3.26 -14.42
C GLY A 406 5.99 3.06 -15.30
N MET A 407 7.05 2.49 -14.73
CA MET A 407 8.23 2.10 -15.50
C MET A 407 8.79 0.77 -14.98
N THR A 408 9.24 -0.07 -15.90
CA THR A 408 9.88 -1.36 -15.59
C THR A 408 10.63 -1.89 -16.81
N GLY A 409 11.44 -2.95 -16.65
CA GLY A 409 12.06 -3.66 -17.76
C GLY A 409 11.21 -4.75 -18.42
N THR A 410 10.08 -5.09 -17.80
CA THR A 410 9.32 -6.34 -18.04
C THR A 410 7.80 -6.16 -17.99
N ALA A 411 7.24 -5.11 -18.62
CA ALA A 411 5.80 -4.84 -18.58
C ALA A 411 4.99 -5.48 -19.72
N LEU A 412 5.58 -5.70 -20.89
CA LEU A 412 4.86 -6.17 -22.09
C LEU A 412 4.18 -7.52 -21.91
N THR A 413 4.72 -8.38 -21.04
CA THR A 413 4.12 -9.69 -20.74
C THR A 413 2.81 -9.56 -19.96
N GLU A 414 2.70 -8.53 -19.12
CA GLU A 414 1.55 -8.27 -18.25
C GLU A 414 0.66 -7.10 -18.77
N ALA A 415 0.84 -6.69 -20.03
CA ALA A 415 0.18 -5.51 -20.60
C ALA A 415 -1.36 -5.57 -20.51
N GLU A 416 -1.95 -6.75 -20.72
CA GLU A 416 -3.40 -6.95 -20.61
C GLU A 416 -3.91 -6.71 -19.18
N GLU A 417 -3.14 -7.09 -18.17
CA GLU A 417 -3.51 -6.89 -16.76
C GLU A 417 -3.44 -5.41 -16.36
N PHE A 418 -2.42 -4.70 -16.83
CA PHE A 418 -2.28 -3.25 -16.62
C PHE A 418 -3.42 -2.46 -17.25
N GLU A 419 -3.78 -2.76 -18.50
CA GLU A 419 -4.87 -2.09 -19.21
C GLU A 419 -6.21 -2.35 -18.52
N LYS A 420 -6.50 -3.61 -18.16
CA LYS A 420 -7.78 -4.00 -17.56
C LYS A 420 -7.97 -3.50 -16.14
N THR A 421 -6.90 -3.45 -15.34
CA THR A 421 -7.00 -3.16 -13.90
C THR A 421 -6.75 -1.69 -13.58
N TYR A 422 -5.80 -1.08 -14.29
CA TYR A 422 -5.31 0.27 -14.01
C TYR A 422 -5.53 1.25 -15.16
N GLU A 423 -6.07 0.81 -16.30
CA GLU A 423 -6.24 1.63 -17.50
C GLU A 423 -4.91 2.18 -18.04
N LEU A 424 -3.82 1.42 -17.84
CA LEU A 424 -2.46 1.80 -18.25
C LEU A 424 -2.00 1.03 -19.49
N GLU A 425 -1.70 1.77 -20.57
CA GLU A 425 -1.08 1.22 -21.79
C GLU A 425 0.44 1.03 -21.59
N VAL A 426 0.98 -0.10 -22.04
CA VAL A 426 2.43 -0.38 -22.02
C VAL A 426 3.08 0.02 -23.33
N VAL A 427 4.07 0.91 -23.26
CA VAL A 427 4.86 1.39 -24.40
C VAL A 427 6.31 0.89 -24.29
N PRO A 428 6.77 0.01 -25.20
CA PRO A 428 8.16 -0.41 -25.26
C PRO A 428 9.05 0.71 -25.78
N ILE A 429 10.02 1.11 -24.96
CA ILE A 429 11.00 2.13 -25.31
C ILE A 429 12.22 1.45 -25.96
N PRO A 430 12.70 1.94 -27.12
CA PRO A 430 13.93 1.45 -27.72
C PRO A 430 15.12 1.57 -26.76
N THR A 431 16.06 0.65 -26.83
CA THR A 431 17.30 0.75 -26.05
C THR A 431 18.24 1.77 -26.66
N HIS A 432 18.99 2.52 -25.84
CA HIS A 432 19.94 3.51 -26.34
C HIS A 432 21.03 2.87 -27.23
N ARG A 433 21.45 1.66 -26.87
CA ARG A 433 22.40 0.84 -27.63
C ARG A 433 21.77 -0.48 -28.05
N GLN A 434 22.28 -1.06 -29.12
CA GLN A 434 21.86 -2.39 -29.56
C GLN A 434 22.18 -3.44 -28.47
N VAL A 435 21.18 -4.21 -28.08
CA VAL A 435 21.34 -5.34 -27.14
C VAL A 435 21.98 -6.51 -27.88
N ILE A 436 23.12 -7.00 -27.38
CA ILE A 436 23.90 -8.11 -27.98
C ILE A 436 24.02 -9.33 -27.04
N ARG A 437 23.19 -9.39 -25.99
CA ARG A 437 23.29 -10.36 -24.89
C ARG A 437 22.83 -11.77 -25.29
#